data_AF-A7IHD7-F1
#
_entry.id   AF-A7IHD7-F1
#
_cell.length_a   1.000
_cell.length_b   1.000
_cell.length_c   1.000
_cell.angle_alpha   90.00
_cell.angle_beta   90.00
_cell.angle_gamma   90.00
#
_symmetry.space_group_name_H-M   'P 1'
#
loop_
_entity.id
_entity.type
_entity.pdbx_description
1 polymer ?
#
loop_
_entity_poly.entity_id
_entity_poly.type
_entity_poly.pdbx_seq_one_letter_code
_entity_poly.pdbx_strand_id
1 'polypeptide(L)'
;MRYVDEFRDPALASALVKEIGAISVRLERGRDRPFAIMEVCGGHTHAIFRYGLECLLPDLVEFVHGPGCPVCVLPMGRVDDCVAIAEREEVIFATFGDAMRVPGSKKSLLQAKADGADVRMVYSPLDALTLAKRNPERQVVFFGLGFETTMPSTALTVLRAARERVRNFSLFCNHITIIPTLRALLEQPDLGIDGFIGPGHVSMVIGTSPYRFIAEEFHKPLVVAGFEPIDLLQSLLMVLRQIEAGTARIENQYARVVPEHGNPQALKAVEEVYEPRETFEWRGLGSIAGSGVRLRAPYAAFDAEKRFAVPDVKVADPSSCRCGEVLTGAVKPWACPEFGTGCTPETPLGALMVSSEGSCAAYYQYGGVRGEAA
;
A
#
# COMPACT_ATOMS: atom_id res chain seq x y z
N MET A 1 -15.55 -20.93 -0.13
CA MET A 1 -14.09 -20.97 -0.01
C MET A 1 -13.76 -21.70 1.28
N ARG A 2 -12.80 -22.64 1.29
CA ARG A 2 -12.29 -23.20 2.55
C ARG A 2 -11.80 -22.04 3.43
N TYR A 3 -12.06 -22.10 4.74
CA TYR A 3 -11.64 -21.12 5.76
C TYR A 3 -12.42 -19.79 5.86
N VAL A 4 -13.33 -19.45 4.93
CA VAL A 4 -14.07 -18.16 5.03
C VAL A 4 -15.07 -18.15 6.20
N ASP A 5 -15.80 -19.25 6.41
CA ASP A 5 -16.81 -19.30 7.47
C ASP A 5 -16.17 -19.35 8.87
N GLU A 6 -15.04 -20.06 8.99
CA GLU A 6 -14.29 -20.20 10.25
C GLU A 6 -13.62 -18.89 10.68
N PHE A 7 -13.05 -18.11 9.75
CA PHE A 7 -12.42 -16.82 10.04
C PHE A 7 -13.39 -15.62 10.05
N ARG A 8 -14.70 -15.89 9.93
CA ARG A 8 -15.79 -14.91 10.07
C ARG A 8 -16.80 -15.29 11.16
N ASP A 9 -16.45 -16.26 12.02
CA ASP A 9 -17.33 -16.71 13.10
C ASP A 9 -17.57 -15.60 14.14
N PRO A 10 -18.81 -15.12 14.31
CA PRO A 10 -19.12 -14.05 15.25
C PRO A 10 -18.88 -14.44 16.72
N ALA A 11 -18.99 -15.72 17.07
CA ALA A 11 -18.73 -16.20 18.43
C ALA A 11 -17.24 -16.08 18.78
N LEU A 12 -16.37 -16.45 17.84
CA LEU A 12 -14.92 -16.28 18.00
C LEU A 12 -14.53 -14.81 18.03
N ALA A 13 -15.11 -13.98 17.15
CA ALA A 13 -14.87 -12.54 17.17
C ALA A 13 -15.26 -11.91 18.52
N SER A 14 -16.43 -12.28 19.07
CA SER A 14 -16.88 -11.80 20.38
C SER A 14 -15.94 -12.23 21.51
N ALA A 15 -15.46 -13.48 21.49
CA ALA A 15 -14.49 -13.96 22.46
C ALA A 15 -13.17 -13.18 22.39
N LEU A 16 -12.66 -12.91 21.20
CA LEU A 16 -11.44 -12.11 21.00
C LEU A 16 -11.60 -10.67 21.51
N VAL A 17 -12.72 -10.02 21.19
CA VAL A 17 -13.03 -8.66 21.68
C VAL A 17 -13.08 -8.62 23.21
N LYS A 18 -13.67 -9.64 23.85
CA LYS A 18 -13.71 -9.75 25.32
C LYS A 18 -12.31 -9.85 25.93
N GLU A 19 -11.43 -10.67 25.34
CA GLU A 19 -10.04 -10.81 25.78
C GLU A 19 -9.23 -9.53 25.59
N ILE A 20 -9.41 -8.83 24.47
CA ILE A 20 -8.81 -7.52 24.21
C ILE A 20 -9.24 -6.50 25.28
N GLY A 21 -10.54 -6.47 25.60
CA GLY A 21 -11.08 -5.62 26.67
C GLY A 21 -10.46 -5.94 28.04
N ALA A 22 -10.25 -7.22 28.35
CA ALA A 22 -9.63 -7.62 29.60
C ALA A 22 -8.16 -7.17 29.71
N ILE A 23 -7.39 -7.20 28.61
CA ILE A 23 -6.02 -6.64 28.60
C ILE A 23 -6.05 -5.14 28.83
N SER A 24 -6.97 -4.42 28.16
CA SER A 24 -7.08 -2.97 28.32
C SER A 24 -7.35 -2.55 29.76
N VAL A 25 -8.21 -3.29 30.47
CA VAL A 25 -8.48 -3.07 31.90
C VAL A 25 -7.22 -3.30 32.74
N ARG A 26 -6.46 -4.38 32.49
CA ARG A 26 -5.23 -4.69 33.26
C ARG A 26 -4.11 -3.68 33.02
N LEU A 27 -4.05 -3.08 31.84
CA LEU A 27 -3.06 -2.05 31.48
C LEU A 27 -3.56 -0.62 31.72
N GLU A 28 -4.74 -0.46 32.34
CA GLU A 28 -5.36 0.83 32.63
C GLU A 28 -5.42 1.75 31.39
N ARG A 29 -5.75 1.16 30.23
CA ARG A 29 -5.96 1.87 28.97
C ARG A 29 -7.45 1.90 28.63
N GLY A 30 -7.85 2.99 27.99
CA GLY A 30 -9.22 3.27 27.58
C GLY A 30 -9.26 4.51 26.70
N ARG A 31 -10.41 5.18 26.62
CA ARG A 31 -10.65 6.31 25.69
C ARG A 31 -9.58 7.40 25.74
N ASP A 32 -9.06 7.74 26.93
CA ASP A 32 -8.09 8.82 27.09
C ASP A 32 -6.65 8.39 26.73
N ARG A 33 -6.40 7.08 26.60
CA ARG A 33 -5.10 6.52 26.24
C ARG A 33 -5.27 5.18 25.50
N PRO A 34 -5.91 5.15 24.31
CA PRO A 34 -6.13 3.91 23.58
C PRO A 34 -4.81 3.33 23.09
N PHE A 35 -4.75 2.04 22.78
CA PHE A 35 -3.57 1.47 22.11
C PHE A 35 -3.51 1.98 20.67
N ALA A 36 -2.43 2.67 20.32
CA ALA A 36 -2.19 3.12 18.95
C ALA A 36 -1.56 1.99 18.15
N ILE A 37 -2.37 1.31 17.33
CA ILE A 37 -1.95 0.14 16.56
C ILE A 37 -1.92 0.50 15.09
N MET A 38 -0.73 0.45 14.50
CA MET A 38 -0.57 0.76 13.08
C MET A 38 -0.68 -0.51 12.24
N GLU A 39 -1.60 -0.52 11.29
CA GLU A 39 -1.54 -1.48 10.18
C GLU A 39 -0.83 -0.85 8.99
N VAL A 40 -0.12 -1.68 8.23
CA VAL A 40 0.73 -1.23 7.11
C VAL A 40 0.33 -1.96 5.83
N CYS A 41 -0.98 -2.10 5.61
CA CYS A 41 -1.55 -2.74 4.43
C CYS A 41 -2.92 -2.17 4.10
N GLY A 42 -3.06 -1.57 2.92
CA GLY A 42 -4.35 -1.06 2.44
C GLY A 42 -5.50 -2.09 2.48
N GLY A 43 -5.19 -3.38 2.26
CA GLY A 43 -6.16 -4.47 2.43
C GLY A 43 -6.63 -4.67 3.88
N HIS A 44 -5.76 -4.43 4.87
CA HIS A 44 -6.13 -4.40 6.28
C HIS A 44 -6.97 -3.17 6.62
N THR A 45 -6.60 -1.99 6.12
CA THR A 45 -7.44 -0.78 6.18
C THR A 45 -8.86 -1.12 5.71
N HIS A 46 -8.98 -1.66 4.49
CA HIS A 46 -10.26 -2.01 3.88
C HIS A 46 -11.04 -3.02 4.74
N ALA A 47 -10.39 -4.06 5.25
CA ALA A 47 -11.04 -5.06 6.09
C ALA A 47 -11.51 -4.49 7.44
N ILE A 48 -10.72 -3.63 8.10
CA ILE A 48 -11.09 -2.97 9.35
C ILE A 48 -12.40 -2.19 9.18
N PHE A 49 -12.52 -1.40 8.11
CA PHE A 49 -13.75 -0.64 7.83
C PHE A 49 -14.91 -1.53 7.38
N ARG A 50 -14.67 -2.43 6.42
CA ARG A 50 -15.70 -3.31 5.86
C ARG A 50 -16.39 -4.15 6.93
N TYR A 51 -15.64 -4.61 7.93
CA TYR A 51 -16.17 -5.42 9.03
C TYR A 51 -16.47 -4.59 10.29
N GLY A 52 -16.29 -3.27 10.25
CA GLY A 52 -16.59 -2.39 11.37
C GLY A 52 -15.76 -2.66 12.63
N LEU A 53 -14.51 -3.15 12.50
CA LEU A 53 -13.68 -3.51 13.64
C LEU A 53 -13.37 -2.30 14.53
N GLU A 54 -13.23 -1.11 13.94
CA GLU A 54 -13.08 0.14 14.69
C GLU A 54 -14.32 0.46 15.55
N CYS A 55 -15.52 0.10 15.08
CA CYS A 55 -16.77 0.28 15.84
C CYS A 55 -16.93 -0.79 16.94
N LEU A 56 -16.27 -1.94 16.81
CA LEU A 56 -16.27 -2.99 17.84
C LEU A 56 -15.30 -2.68 19.00
N LEU A 57 -14.30 -1.83 18.77
CA LEU A 57 -13.23 -1.50 19.75
C LEU A 57 -13.01 0.02 19.94
N PRO A 58 -14.06 0.87 19.99
CA PRO A 58 -13.95 2.31 19.75
C PRO A 58 -13.21 3.11 20.84
N ASP A 59 -13.05 2.54 22.03
CA ASP A 59 -12.40 3.19 23.18
C ASP A 59 -11.12 2.46 23.64
N LEU A 60 -10.78 1.35 22.98
CA LEU A 60 -9.68 0.49 23.40
C LEU A 60 -8.48 0.64 22.47
N VAL A 61 -8.75 0.72 21.17
CA VAL A 61 -7.72 0.70 20.13
C VAL A 61 -7.96 1.85 19.18
N GLU A 62 -6.90 2.59 18.94
CA GLU A 62 -6.82 3.54 17.85
C GLU A 62 -6.08 2.87 16.70
N PHE A 63 -6.81 2.51 15.65
CA PHE A 63 -6.18 2.05 14.42
C PHE A 63 -5.55 3.24 13.69
N VAL A 64 -4.27 3.07 13.35
CA VAL A 64 -3.51 4.00 12.53
C VAL A 64 -3.25 3.34 11.19
N HIS A 65 -3.69 3.99 10.11
CA HIS A 65 -3.59 3.47 8.76
C HIS A 65 -2.32 3.97 8.12
N GLY A 66 -1.26 3.17 8.23
CA GLY A 66 0.08 3.54 7.77
C GLY A 66 0.21 3.58 6.23
N PRO A 67 1.43 3.77 5.71
CA PRO A 67 1.71 3.88 4.28
C PRO A 67 1.66 2.53 3.54
N GLY A 68 0.60 1.74 3.76
CA GLY A 68 0.40 0.38 3.24
C GLY A 68 -0.33 0.29 1.90
N CYS A 69 -0.65 1.42 1.27
CA CYS A 69 -1.32 1.52 -0.02
C CYS A 69 -0.37 2.14 -1.06
N PRO A 70 0.14 1.37 -2.04
CA PRO A 70 1.17 1.86 -2.97
C PRO A 70 0.68 2.99 -3.88
N VAL A 71 -0.62 3.00 -4.21
CA VAL A 71 -1.27 4.08 -4.95
C VAL A 71 -1.35 5.36 -4.12
N CYS A 72 -1.60 5.23 -2.81
CA CYS A 72 -1.79 6.35 -1.91
C CYS A 72 -0.51 7.18 -1.73
N VAL A 73 0.62 6.48 -1.70
CA VAL A 73 1.96 7.06 -1.52
C VAL A 73 2.62 7.50 -2.83
N LEU A 74 1.98 7.30 -3.98
CA LEU A 74 2.50 7.71 -5.29
C LEU A 74 2.59 9.25 -5.39
N PRO A 75 3.77 9.83 -5.66
CA PRO A 75 3.92 11.28 -5.87
C PRO A 75 3.15 11.76 -7.10
N MET A 76 2.60 12.97 -7.07
CA MET A 76 1.88 13.54 -8.21
C MET A 76 2.75 13.67 -9.47
N GLY A 77 4.03 13.97 -9.30
CA GLY A 77 4.98 14.04 -10.42
C GLY A 77 5.07 12.74 -11.23
N ARG A 78 4.92 11.59 -10.57
CA ARG A 78 4.90 10.28 -11.26
C ARG A 78 3.62 10.06 -12.06
N VAL A 79 2.51 10.65 -11.63
CA VAL A 79 1.26 10.65 -12.41
C VAL A 79 1.42 11.54 -13.63
N ASP A 80 2.08 12.70 -13.49
CA ASP A 80 2.37 13.57 -14.62
C ASP A 80 3.28 12.90 -15.65
N ASP A 81 4.28 12.13 -15.22
CA ASP A 81 5.10 11.30 -16.11
C ASP A 81 4.25 10.25 -16.84
N CYS A 82 3.30 9.61 -16.14
CA CYS A 82 2.37 8.66 -16.77
C CYS A 82 1.54 9.34 -17.86
N VAL A 83 0.99 10.53 -17.58
CA VAL A 83 0.21 11.32 -18.55
C VAL A 83 1.08 11.72 -19.75
N ALA A 84 2.30 12.20 -19.51
CA ALA A 84 3.22 12.61 -20.57
C ALA A 84 3.63 11.44 -21.49
N ILE A 85 3.71 10.22 -20.96
CA ILE A 85 3.92 9.02 -21.78
C ILE A 85 2.62 8.65 -22.52
N ALA A 86 1.48 8.66 -21.84
CA ALA A 86 0.19 8.24 -22.38
C ALA A 86 -0.31 9.11 -23.54
N GLU A 87 -0.01 10.41 -23.52
CA GLU A 87 -0.43 11.37 -24.55
C GLU A 87 0.34 11.27 -25.87
N ARG A 88 1.36 10.40 -25.94
CA ARG A 88 2.07 10.15 -27.20
C ARG A 88 1.22 9.28 -28.13
N GLU A 89 1.08 9.71 -29.37
CA GLU A 89 0.19 9.06 -30.36
C GLU A 89 0.54 7.59 -30.61
N GLU A 90 1.81 7.21 -30.49
CA GLU A 90 2.29 5.84 -30.69
C GLU A 90 2.07 4.91 -29.49
N VAL A 91 1.66 5.46 -28.33
CA VAL A 91 1.61 4.73 -27.06
C VAL A 91 0.22 4.12 -26.81
N ILE A 92 0.21 2.91 -26.25
CA ILE A 92 -0.91 2.34 -25.50
C ILE A 92 -0.45 2.24 -24.05
N PHE A 93 -1.04 3.04 -23.17
CA PHE A 93 -0.67 3.07 -21.76
C PHE A 93 -1.57 2.12 -20.96
N ALA A 94 -0.98 1.09 -20.37
CA ALA A 94 -1.69 0.08 -19.60
C ALA A 94 -1.48 0.29 -18.09
N THR A 95 -2.56 0.29 -17.32
CA THR A 95 -2.50 0.46 -15.86
C THR A 95 -3.63 -0.28 -15.14
N PHE A 96 -3.51 -0.46 -13.83
CA PHE A 96 -4.59 -0.95 -12.98
C PHE A 96 -5.67 0.13 -12.81
N GLY A 97 -6.89 -0.30 -12.47
CA GLY A 97 -8.05 0.61 -12.40
C GLY A 97 -7.96 1.67 -11.30
N ASP A 98 -7.29 1.36 -10.19
CA ASP A 98 -7.08 2.25 -9.04
C ASP A 98 -6.21 3.47 -9.38
N ALA A 99 -5.18 3.29 -10.20
CA ALA A 99 -4.29 4.35 -10.64
C ALA A 99 -4.94 5.32 -11.65
N MET A 100 -6.02 4.91 -12.34
CA MET A 100 -6.65 5.72 -13.40
C MET A 100 -7.12 7.10 -12.93
N ARG A 101 -7.64 7.17 -11.71
CA ARG A 101 -8.28 8.36 -11.16
C ARG A 101 -7.35 9.18 -10.26
N VAL A 102 -6.13 8.73 -10.05
CA VAL A 102 -5.17 9.46 -9.22
C VAL A 102 -4.86 10.79 -9.89
N PRO A 103 -5.01 11.93 -9.18
CA PRO A 103 -4.70 13.23 -9.75
C PRO A 103 -3.19 13.42 -9.92
N GLY A 104 -2.79 13.89 -11.10
CA GLY A 104 -1.51 14.58 -11.31
C GLY A 104 -1.66 16.08 -11.08
N SER A 105 -0.64 16.88 -11.42
CA SER A 105 -0.69 18.34 -11.23
C SER A 105 -1.69 19.03 -12.16
N LYS A 106 -1.93 18.45 -13.34
CA LYS A 106 -2.84 19.01 -14.37
C LYS A 106 -4.05 18.13 -14.63
N LYS A 107 -3.84 16.82 -14.76
CA LYS A 107 -4.88 15.86 -15.10
C LYS A 107 -4.52 14.46 -14.59
N SER A 108 -5.52 13.60 -14.49
CA SER A 108 -5.39 12.16 -14.24
C SER A 108 -5.28 11.38 -15.54
N LEU A 109 -4.88 10.09 -15.46
CA LEU A 109 -4.90 9.17 -16.60
C LEU A 109 -6.31 8.99 -17.19
N LEU A 110 -7.35 9.04 -16.35
CA LEU A 110 -8.74 9.00 -16.80
C LEU A 110 -9.12 10.23 -17.63
N GLN A 111 -8.66 11.42 -17.22
CA GLN A 111 -8.86 12.64 -18.00
C GLN A 111 -8.04 12.63 -19.31
N ALA A 112 -6.78 12.19 -19.26
CA ALA A 112 -5.97 12.01 -20.48
C ALA A 112 -6.65 11.07 -21.50
N LYS A 113 -7.27 9.99 -21.00
CA LYS A 113 -8.08 9.09 -21.84
C LYS A 113 -9.30 9.80 -22.45
N ALA A 114 -9.99 10.63 -21.68
CA ALA A 114 -11.11 11.42 -22.18
C ALA A 114 -10.68 12.43 -23.26
N ASP A 115 -9.45 12.95 -23.14
CA ASP A 115 -8.82 13.85 -24.12
C ASP A 115 -8.32 13.12 -25.40
N GLY A 116 -8.39 11.78 -25.45
CA GLY A 116 -8.06 10.97 -26.63
C GLY A 116 -6.83 10.07 -26.51
N ALA A 117 -6.11 10.08 -25.39
CA ALA A 117 -4.99 9.16 -25.16
C ALA A 117 -5.47 7.69 -25.08
N ASP A 118 -4.71 6.74 -25.65
CA ASP A 118 -5.04 5.31 -25.57
C ASP A 118 -4.57 4.72 -24.22
N VAL A 119 -5.37 4.96 -23.17
CA VAL A 119 -5.17 4.38 -21.84
C VAL A 119 -6.10 3.19 -21.62
N ARG A 120 -5.53 2.03 -21.30
CA ARG A 120 -6.25 0.77 -21.11
C ARG A 120 -6.08 0.24 -19.69
N MET A 121 -7.22 -0.10 -19.07
CA MET A 121 -7.20 -0.81 -17.79
C MET A 121 -6.89 -2.28 -18.03
N VAL A 122 -5.98 -2.83 -17.21
CA VAL A 122 -5.60 -4.24 -17.22
C VAL A 122 -5.69 -4.83 -15.82
N TYR A 123 -5.82 -6.15 -15.73
CA TYR A 123 -5.85 -6.88 -14.45
C TYR A 123 -4.51 -7.52 -14.11
N SER A 124 -3.60 -7.64 -15.09
CA SER A 124 -2.28 -8.20 -14.89
C SER A 124 -1.23 -7.57 -15.83
N PRO A 125 0.06 -7.61 -15.47
CA PRO A 125 1.13 -7.22 -16.38
C PRO A 125 1.18 -8.09 -17.64
N LEU A 126 0.71 -9.35 -17.57
CA LEU A 126 0.61 -10.24 -18.75
C LEU A 126 -0.42 -9.77 -19.77
N ASP A 127 -1.48 -9.08 -19.34
CA ASP A 127 -2.44 -8.46 -20.27
C ASP A 127 -1.77 -7.34 -21.06
N ALA A 128 -0.94 -6.53 -20.41
CA ALA A 128 -0.15 -5.50 -21.09
C ALA A 128 0.87 -6.10 -22.08
N LEU A 129 1.53 -7.20 -21.72
CA LEU A 129 2.38 -7.92 -22.66
C LEU A 129 1.58 -8.51 -23.85
N THR A 130 0.36 -8.99 -23.59
CA THR A 130 -0.55 -9.49 -24.63
C THR A 130 -0.99 -8.36 -25.57
N LEU A 131 -1.26 -7.18 -25.02
CA LEU A 131 -1.52 -5.96 -25.80
C LEU A 131 -0.32 -5.63 -26.70
N ALA A 132 0.92 -5.68 -26.17
CA ALA A 132 2.13 -5.43 -26.95
C ALA A 132 2.25 -6.36 -28.17
N LYS A 133 1.98 -7.66 -27.99
CA LYS A 133 2.01 -8.64 -29.09
C LYS A 133 0.93 -8.43 -30.14
N ARG A 134 -0.24 -7.92 -29.73
CA ARG A 134 -1.38 -7.69 -30.62
C ARG A 134 -1.25 -6.38 -31.43
N ASN A 135 -0.40 -5.46 -30.98
CA ASN A 135 -0.21 -4.15 -31.61
C ASN A 135 1.29 -3.91 -31.85
N PRO A 136 1.95 -4.70 -32.72
CA PRO A 136 3.40 -4.65 -32.93
C PRO A 136 3.93 -3.30 -33.42
N GLU A 137 3.08 -2.48 -34.03
CA GLU A 137 3.35 -1.13 -34.52
C GLU A 137 3.23 -0.04 -33.45
N ARG A 138 2.68 -0.36 -32.27
CA ARG A 138 2.46 0.57 -31.15
C ARG A 138 3.44 0.28 -30.01
N GLN A 139 3.78 1.30 -29.23
CA GLN A 139 4.51 1.13 -27.98
C GLN A 139 3.52 0.84 -26.85
N VAL A 140 3.70 -0.27 -26.13
CA VAL A 140 2.86 -0.60 -24.97
C VAL A 140 3.68 -0.39 -23.71
N VAL A 141 3.17 0.50 -22.86
CA VAL A 141 3.81 0.85 -21.59
C VAL A 141 2.92 0.35 -20.47
N PHE A 142 3.44 -0.50 -19.61
CA PHE A 142 2.75 -0.90 -18.39
C PHE A 142 3.22 -0.06 -17.21
N PHE A 143 2.28 0.56 -16.48
CA PHE A 143 2.58 1.26 -15.24
C PHE A 143 2.73 0.25 -14.10
N GLY A 144 3.98 -0.09 -13.79
CA GLY A 144 4.33 -1.01 -12.71
C GLY A 144 4.37 -0.29 -11.38
N LEU A 145 3.27 -0.33 -10.65
CA LEU A 145 3.13 0.25 -9.32
C LEU A 145 2.78 -0.86 -8.32
N GLY A 146 3.34 -0.77 -7.11
CA GLY A 146 2.99 -1.67 -6.02
C GLY A 146 4.16 -2.10 -5.17
N PHE A 147 3.83 -2.71 -4.03
CA PHE A 147 4.79 -3.34 -3.12
C PHE A 147 5.34 -4.66 -3.66
N GLU A 148 6.13 -5.34 -2.84
CA GLU A 148 6.72 -6.65 -3.11
C GLU A 148 5.67 -7.71 -3.49
N THR A 149 4.40 -7.51 -3.16
CA THR A 149 3.28 -8.34 -3.63
C THR A 149 3.12 -8.37 -5.14
N THR A 150 3.36 -7.23 -5.80
CA THR A 150 3.10 -7.04 -7.23
C THR A 150 4.36 -7.26 -8.07
N MET A 151 5.54 -6.98 -7.51
CA MET A 151 6.82 -7.04 -8.20
C MET A 151 7.09 -8.40 -8.89
N PRO A 152 6.83 -9.57 -8.28
CA PRO A 152 7.13 -10.85 -8.92
C PRO A 152 6.37 -11.05 -10.23
N SER A 153 5.09 -10.66 -10.28
CA SER A 153 4.27 -10.79 -11.48
C SER A 153 4.79 -9.91 -12.63
N THR A 154 5.21 -8.68 -12.29
CA THR A 154 5.81 -7.74 -13.24
C THR A 154 7.19 -8.22 -13.70
N ALA A 155 8.05 -8.70 -12.78
CA ALA A 155 9.35 -9.27 -13.09
C ALA A 155 9.22 -10.45 -14.08
N LEU A 156 8.36 -11.42 -13.76
CA LEU A 156 8.11 -12.57 -14.62
C LEU A 156 7.60 -12.16 -16.01
N THR A 157 6.83 -11.07 -16.09
CA THR A 157 6.38 -10.50 -17.38
C THR A 157 7.55 -9.92 -18.17
N VAL A 158 8.46 -9.18 -17.54
CA VAL A 158 9.68 -8.65 -18.18
C VAL A 158 10.57 -9.81 -18.66
N LEU A 159 10.78 -10.83 -17.84
CA LEU A 159 11.55 -12.03 -18.20
C LEU A 159 10.94 -12.75 -19.41
N ARG A 160 9.60 -12.86 -19.45
CA ARG A 160 8.88 -13.43 -20.58
C ARG A 160 9.03 -12.58 -21.84
N ALA A 161 8.87 -11.27 -21.74
CA ALA A 161 9.05 -10.34 -22.85
C ALA A 161 10.46 -10.41 -23.44
N ALA A 162 11.49 -10.53 -22.58
CA ALA A 162 12.88 -10.75 -22.99
C ALA A 162 13.07 -12.07 -23.73
N ARG A 163 12.57 -13.17 -23.17
CA ARG A 163 12.66 -14.51 -23.79
C ARG A 163 11.98 -14.58 -25.15
N GLU A 164 10.81 -13.96 -25.27
CA GLU A 164 10.01 -13.93 -26.49
C GLU A 164 10.40 -12.78 -27.43
N ARG A 165 11.39 -11.95 -27.05
CA ARG A 165 11.91 -10.81 -27.82
C ARG A 165 10.85 -9.79 -28.22
N VAL A 166 9.89 -9.52 -27.33
CA VAL A 166 8.84 -8.49 -27.54
C VAL A 166 9.43 -7.10 -27.30
N ARG A 167 9.74 -6.37 -28.38
CA ARG A 167 10.51 -5.11 -28.29
C ARG A 167 9.67 -3.88 -27.97
N ASN A 168 8.37 -3.91 -28.25
CA ASN A 168 7.45 -2.80 -28.06
C ASN A 168 6.76 -2.80 -26.69
N PHE A 169 7.14 -3.70 -25.78
CA PHE A 169 6.72 -3.66 -24.39
C PHE A 169 7.74 -2.91 -23.53
N SER A 170 7.26 -2.07 -22.62
CA SER A 170 8.09 -1.41 -21.61
C SER A 170 7.35 -1.25 -20.29
N LEU A 171 8.11 -1.14 -19.20
CA LEU A 171 7.68 -1.00 -17.84
C LEU A 171 8.05 0.39 -17.33
N PHE A 172 7.05 1.17 -16.93
CA PHE A 172 7.27 2.36 -16.13
C PHE A 172 7.31 1.96 -14.65
N CYS A 173 8.50 1.69 -14.14
CA CYS A 173 8.73 1.01 -12.86
C CYS A 173 8.70 1.98 -11.67
N ASN A 174 7.58 1.97 -10.96
CA ASN A 174 7.33 2.68 -9.70
C ASN A 174 7.02 1.69 -8.56
N HIS A 175 7.64 0.52 -8.63
CA HIS A 175 7.61 -0.45 -7.55
C HIS A 175 8.42 0.05 -6.35
N ILE A 176 7.87 -0.16 -5.16
CA ILE A 176 8.38 0.33 -3.88
C ILE A 176 8.45 -0.79 -2.86
N THR A 177 9.34 -0.70 -1.88
CA THR A 177 9.59 -1.73 -0.87
C THR A 177 9.17 -1.25 0.51
N ILE A 178 8.62 -2.16 1.33
CA ILE A 178 8.03 -1.81 2.62
C ILE A 178 9.08 -1.63 3.71
N ILE A 179 10.18 -2.38 3.65
CA ILE A 179 11.17 -2.44 4.74
C ILE A 179 11.89 -1.09 4.97
N PRO A 180 12.45 -0.43 3.93
CA PRO A 180 13.05 0.89 4.12
C PRO A 180 12.03 1.93 4.60
N THR A 181 10.78 1.81 4.17
CA THR A 181 9.70 2.73 4.56
C THR A 181 9.31 2.59 6.02
N LEU A 182 9.19 1.36 6.51
CA LEU A 182 8.94 1.10 7.94
C LEU A 182 10.07 1.62 8.80
N ARG A 183 11.32 1.45 8.36
CA ARG A 183 12.48 2.01 9.06
C ARG A 183 12.43 3.54 9.10
N ALA A 184 12.20 4.19 7.96
CA ALA A 184 12.09 5.65 7.89
C ALA A 184 10.95 6.19 8.76
N LEU A 185 9.83 5.46 8.85
CA LEU A 185 8.71 5.81 9.72
C LEU A 185 9.07 5.69 11.20
N LEU A 186 9.73 4.59 11.59
CA LEU A 186 10.16 4.33 12.97
C LEU A 186 11.27 5.28 13.45
N GLU A 187 12.04 5.86 12.52
CA GLU A 187 13.06 6.87 12.81
C GLU A 187 12.45 8.27 13.03
N GLN A 188 11.17 8.49 12.75
CA GLN A 188 10.50 9.76 13.05
C GLN A 188 10.34 9.94 14.57
N PRO A 189 10.67 11.12 15.11
CA PRO A 189 10.41 11.42 16.51
C PRO A 189 8.90 11.38 16.77
N ASP A 190 8.52 10.93 17.97
CA ASP A 190 7.14 11.00 18.47
C ASP A 190 6.07 10.25 17.65
N LEU A 191 6.45 9.18 16.92
CA LEU A 191 5.52 8.35 16.12
C LEU A 191 4.28 7.88 16.91
N GLY A 192 4.37 7.73 18.24
CA GLY A 192 3.21 7.46 19.10
C GLY A 192 2.56 6.08 18.94
N ILE A 193 3.13 5.19 18.13
CA ILE A 193 2.61 3.84 17.86
C ILE A 193 3.09 2.83 18.90
N ASP A 194 2.16 2.04 19.45
CA ASP A 194 2.42 1.00 20.44
C ASP A 194 2.86 -0.32 19.79
N GLY A 195 2.33 -0.66 18.62
CA GLY A 195 2.62 -1.90 17.91
C GLY A 195 2.03 -1.94 16.50
N PHE A 196 2.35 -3.02 15.77
CA PHE A 196 2.03 -3.12 14.34
C PHE A 196 1.26 -4.38 13.97
N ILE A 197 0.35 -4.23 13.00
CA ILE A 197 -0.20 -5.32 12.21
C ILE A 197 0.53 -5.33 10.86
N GLY A 198 1.31 -6.38 10.63
CA GLY A 198 2.18 -6.52 9.47
C GLY A 198 1.45 -7.01 8.22
N PRO A 199 1.86 -6.56 7.01
CA PRO A 199 1.14 -6.84 5.76
C PRO A 199 1.24 -8.31 5.35
N GLY A 200 0.11 -9.01 5.34
CA GLY A 200 0.06 -10.45 5.04
C GLY A 200 0.59 -10.81 3.65
N HIS A 201 0.07 -10.18 2.60
CA HIS A 201 0.48 -10.49 1.23
C HIS A 201 1.93 -10.09 0.93
N VAL A 202 2.43 -8.97 1.46
CA VAL A 202 3.84 -8.59 1.30
C VAL A 202 4.73 -9.63 1.95
N SER A 203 4.36 -10.06 3.16
CA SER A 203 5.08 -11.10 3.89
C SER A 203 5.01 -12.47 3.22
N MET A 204 3.98 -12.77 2.41
CA MET A 204 3.98 -13.97 1.57
C MET A 204 5.18 -13.99 0.60
N VAL A 205 5.65 -12.81 0.16
CA VAL A 205 6.79 -12.68 -0.75
C VAL A 205 8.11 -12.62 0.01
N ILE A 206 8.24 -11.71 1.00
CA ILE A 206 9.52 -11.45 1.67
C ILE A 206 9.74 -12.25 2.97
N GLY A 207 8.69 -12.91 3.46
CA GLY A 207 8.68 -13.62 4.73
C GLY A 207 8.51 -12.71 5.93
N THR A 208 8.67 -13.26 7.13
CA THR A 208 8.61 -12.51 8.39
C THR A 208 9.98 -12.01 8.84
N SER A 209 11.06 -12.66 8.37
CA SER A 209 12.42 -12.35 8.80
C SER A 209 12.85 -10.89 8.57
N PRO A 210 12.49 -10.22 7.46
CA PRO A 210 12.90 -8.84 7.24
C PRO A 210 12.34 -7.83 8.24
N TYR A 211 11.30 -8.16 9.01
CA TYR A 211 10.71 -7.24 10.00
C TYR A 211 11.41 -7.29 11.37
N ARG A 212 12.36 -8.20 11.60
CA ARG A 212 13.02 -8.42 12.93
C ARG A 212 13.55 -7.14 13.55
N PHE A 213 14.09 -6.23 12.74
CA PHE A 213 14.62 -4.95 13.20
C PHE A 213 13.60 -4.11 13.99
N ILE A 214 12.30 -4.24 13.72
CA ILE A 214 11.24 -3.49 14.42
C ILE A 214 11.19 -3.88 15.89
N ALA A 215 11.35 -5.17 16.18
CA ALA A 215 11.39 -5.67 17.56
C ALA A 215 12.77 -5.48 18.20
N GLU A 216 13.85 -5.75 17.45
CA GLU A 216 15.22 -5.77 17.96
C GLU A 216 15.79 -4.36 18.19
N GLU A 217 15.52 -3.42 17.29
CA GLU A 217 16.08 -2.06 17.32
C GLU A 217 15.09 -1.04 17.90
N PHE A 218 13.78 -1.18 17.61
CA PHE A 218 12.75 -0.21 18.01
C PHE A 218 11.84 -0.69 19.15
N HIS A 219 11.99 -1.95 19.59
CA HIS A 219 11.21 -2.56 20.67
C HIS A 219 9.68 -2.45 20.48
N LYS A 220 9.22 -2.57 19.22
CA LYS A 220 7.80 -2.59 18.89
C LYS A 220 7.36 -4.00 18.48
N PRO A 221 6.27 -4.54 19.05
CA PRO A 221 5.71 -5.81 18.59
C PRO A 221 5.09 -5.64 17.20
N LEU A 222 5.27 -6.66 16.35
CA LEU A 222 4.61 -6.74 15.06
C LEU A 222 4.07 -8.15 14.84
N VAL A 223 2.81 -8.25 14.41
CA VAL A 223 2.19 -9.53 14.05
C VAL A 223 1.75 -9.49 12.60
N VAL A 224 2.31 -10.38 11.77
CA VAL A 224 1.88 -10.54 10.39
C VAL A 224 0.51 -11.21 10.35
N ALA A 225 -0.45 -10.55 9.69
CA ALA A 225 -1.86 -10.92 9.75
C ALA A 225 -2.46 -11.27 8.38
N GLY A 226 -3.47 -12.15 8.40
CA GLY A 226 -4.40 -12.34 7.29
C GLY A 226 -5.38 -11.17 7.15
N PHE A 227 -6.41 -11.33 6.31
CA PHE A 227 -7.32 -10.23 5.91
C PHE A 227 -8.76 -10.42 6.40
N GLU A 228 -9.05 -11.55 7.06
CA GLU A 228 -10.36 -11.82 7.62
C GLU A 228 -10.51 -11.18 9.01
N PRO A 229 -11.73 -10.89 9.49
CA PRO A 229 -11.91 -10.15 10.74
C PRO A 229 -11.30 -10.86 11.95
N ILE A 230 -11.37 -12.21 12.00
CA ILE A 230 -10.72 -12.99 13.06
C ILE A 230 -9.19 -12.91 12.95
N ASP A 231 -8.62 -12.86 11.73
CA ASP A 231 -7.18 -12.72 11.58
C ASP A 231 -6.68 -11.41 12.20
N LEU A 232 -7.39 -10.31 11.94
CA LEU A 232 -7.08 -9.00 12.47
C LEU A 232 -7.26 -8.91 13.98
N LEU A 233 -8.39 -9.40 14.51
CA LEU A 233 -8.65 -9.40 15.95
C LEU A 233 -7.66 -10.29 16.72
N GLN A 234 -7.33 -11.46 16.17
CA GLN A 234 -6.33 -12.34 16.78
C GLN A 234 -4.94 -11.70 16.76
N SER A 235 -4.56 -11.08 15.64
CA SER A 235 -3.26 -10.40 15.52
C SER A 235 -3.15 -9.22 16.47
N LEU A 236 -4.23 -8.45 16.61
CA LEU A 236 -4.31 -7.40 17.63
C LEU A 236 -4.15 -7.97 19.04
N LEU A 237 -4.88 -9.05 19.39
CA LEU A 237 -4.74 -9.70 20.68
C LEU A 237 -3.31 -10.17 20.94
N MET A 238 -2.63 -10.71 19.93
CA MET A 238 -1.22 -11.13 20.02
C MET A 238 -0.30 -9.94 20.27
N VAL A 239 -0.48 -8.82 19.56
CA VAL A 239 0.25 -7.57 19.82
C VAL A 239 0.04 -7.09 21.26
N LEU A 240 -1.22 -7.02 21.71
CA LEU A 240 -1.56 -6.54 23.05
C LEU A 240 -1.00 -7.41 24.17
N ARG A 241 -0.93 -8.73 23.98
CA ARG A 241 -0.28 -9.66 24.92
C ARG A 241 1.22 -9.41 25.03
N GLN A 242 1.88 -9.10 23.92
CA GLN A 242 3.30 -8.73 23.94
C GLN A 242 3.52 -7.42 24.70
N ILE A 243 2.66 -6.42 24.48
CA ILE A 243 2.69 -5.14 25.23
C ILE A 243 2.47 -5.39 26.72
N GLU A 244 1.47 -6.20 27.09
CA GLU A 244 1.20 -6.57 28.48
C GLU A 244 2.39 -7.27 29.15
N ALA A 245 3.09 -8.12 28.42
CA ALA A 245 4.28 -8.82 28.90
C ALA A 245 5.54 -7.95 28.91
N GLY A 246 5.50 -6.71 28.38
CA GLY A 246 6.68 -5.87 28.20
C GLY A 246 7.70 -6.46 27.23
N THR A 247 7.24 -7.18 26.21
CA THR A 247 8.08 -7.85 25.20
C THR A 247 7.76 -7.35 23.80
N ALA A 248 8.73 -7.47 22.88
CA ALA A 248 8.53 -7.18 21.46
C ALA A 248 9.12 -8.31 20.63
N ARG A 249 8.30 -8.92 19.76
CA ARG A 249 8.66 -9.99 18.84
C ARG A 249 7.93 -9.82 17.52
N ILE A 250 8.48 -10.44 16.48
CA ILE A 250 7.79 -10.62 15.21
C ILE A 250 7.08 -11.98 15.26
N GLU A 251 5.75 -11.96 15.28
CA GLU A 251 4.95 -13.18 15.25
C GLU A 251 4.17 -13.30 13.93
N ASN A 252 3.74 -14.53 13.61
CA ASN A 252 3.07 -14.85 12.36
C ASN A 252 1.70 -15.46 12.63
N GLN A 253 0.67 -14.62 12.66
CA GLN A 253 -0.71 -15.09 12.73
C GLN A 253 -1.11 -15.73 11.39
N TYR A 254 -0.56 -15.24 10.28
CA TYR A 254 -0.87 -15.73 8.93
C TYR A 254 0.00 -16.92 8.48
N ALA A 255 0.39 -17.80 9.41
CA ALA A 255 1.31 -18.93 9.16
C ALA A 255 0.80 -19.94 8.11
N ARG A 256 -0.50 -19.93 7.81
CA ARG A 256 -1.10 -20.74 6.73
C ARG A 256 -0.69 -20.31 5.31
N VAL A 257 -0.19 -19.08 5.15
CA VAL A 257 0.26 -18.53 3.85
C VAL A 257 1.70 -18.01 3.91
N VAL A 258 2.13 -17.45 5.04
CA VAL A 258 3.40 -16.71 5.15
C VAL A 258 4.52 -17.62 5.67
N PRO A 259 5.54 -17.94 4.86
CA PRO A 259 6.75 -18.62 5.32
C PRO A 259 7.72 -17.64 6.01
N GLU A 260 8.65 -18.16 6.82
CA GLU A 260 9.63 -17.33 7.54
C GLU A 260 10.60 -16.57 6.60
N HIS A 261 11.05 -17.23 5.53
CA HIS A 261 12.05 -16.70 4.58
C HIS A 261 11.45 -16.24 3.24
N GLY A 262 10.13 -16.11 3.16
CA GLY A 262 9.45 -15.66 1.95
C GLY A 262 9.34 -16.73 0.86
N ASN A 263 8.95 -16.29 -0.33
CA ASN A 263 8.79 -17.15 -1.50
C ASN A 263 10.06 -17.11 -2.35
N PRO A 264 10.85 -18.21 -2.40
CA PRO A 264 12.14 -18.20 -3.08
C PRO A 264 12.03 -17.98 -4.59
N GLN A 265 10.95 -18.42 -5.24
CA GLN A 265 10.75 -18.23 -6.68
C GLN A 265 10.39 -16.77 -6.99
N ALA A 266 9.57 -16.16 -6.15
CA ALA A 266 9.20 -14.76 -6.28
C ALA A 266 10.41 -13.85 -6.06
N LEU A 267 11.17 -14.09 -4.98
CA LEU A 267 12.38 -13.33 -4.64
C LEU A 267 13.42 -13.44 -5.77
N LYS A 268 13.67 -14.64 -6.29
CA LYS A 268 14.58 -14.83 -7.42
C LYS A 268 14.19 -13.99 -8.64
N ALA A 269 12.91 -13.95 -9.00
CA ALA A 269 12.46 -13.14 -10.14
C ALA A 269 12.64 -11.63 -9.88
N VAL A 270 12.35 -11.17 -8.66
CA VAL A 270 12.54 -9.77 -8.26
C VAL A 270 14.02 -9.40 -8.31
N GLU A 271 14.90 -10.21 -7.71
CA GLU A 271 16.34 -9.99 -7.68
C GLU A 271 16.98 -10.01 -9.08
N GLU A 272 16.48 -10.86 -9.98
CA GLU A 272 16.94 -10.95 -11.36
C GLU A 272 16.60 -9.68 -12.15
N VAL A 273 15.37 -9.17 -12.02
CA VAL A 273 14.90 -8.04 -12.85
C VAL A 273 15.24 -6.68 -12.25
N TYR A 274 15.22 -6.56 -10.93
CA TYR A 274 15.26 -5.28 -10.23
C TYR A 274 16.51 -5.07 -9.39
N GLU A 275 16.88 -3.80 -9.24
CA GLU A 275 17.84 -3.33 -8.24
C GLU A 275 17.26 -2.13 -7.48
N PRO A 276 17.63 -1.94 -6.20
CA PRO A 276 17.21 -0.77 -5.44
C PRO A 276 17.66 0.54 -6.11
N ARG A 277 16.79 1.55 -6.07
CA ARG A 277 17.14 2.94 -6.37
C ARG A 277 17.84 3.54 -5.17
N GLU A 278 18.69 4.54 -5.41
CA GLU A 278 19.33 5.30 -4.33
C GLU A 278 18.28 5.94 -3.41
N THR A 279 17.31 6.64 -4.01
CA THR A 279 16.16 7.19 -3.31
C THR A 279 14.90 7.03 -4.16
N PHE A 280 13.73 7.06 -3.51
CA PHE A 280 12.44 7.17 -4.16
C PHE A 280 11.57 8.12 -3.34
N GLU A 281 10.77 8.94 -4.01
CA GLU A 281 9.87 9.88 -3.36
C GLU A 281 8.56 9.19 -2.97
N TRP A 282 8.13 9.45 -1.74
CA TRP A 282 6.88 8.97 -1.17
C TRP A 282 6.04 10.15 -0.77
N ARG A 283 4.79 10.18 -1.22
CA ARG A 283 3.83 11.20 -0.79
C ARG A 283 3.76 11.20 0.74
N GLY A 284 3.99 12.36 1.34
CA GLY A 284 3.92 12.54 2.79
C GLY A 284 5.11 12.06 3.62
N LEU A 285 6.02 11.28 3.04
CA LEU A 285 7.22 10.78 3.73
C LEU A 285 8.52 11.32 3.13
N GLY A 286 8.44 12.04 1.99
CA GLY A 286 9.62 12.58 1.31
C GLY A 286 10.42 11.49 0.60
N SER A 287 11.71 11.76 0.37
CA SER A 287 12.60 10.80 -0.29
C SER A 287 13.15 9.78 0.70
N ILE A 288 12.87 8.50 0.46
CA ILE A 288 13.35 7.40 1.30
C ILE A 288 14.40 6.61 0.53
N ALA A 289 15.58 6.43 1.13
CA ALA A 289 16.69 5.71 0.52
C ALA A 289 16.36 4.22 0.32
N GLY A 290 16.71 3.65 -0.83
CA GLY A 290 16.52 2.21 -1.10
C GLY A 290 15.06 1.74 -1.21
N SER A 291 14.08 2.64 -1.08
CA SER A 291 12.65 2.32 -0.98
C SER A 291 11.96 2.08 -2.32
N GLY A 292 12.61 2.41 -3.44
CA GLY A 292 12.12 2.15 -4.79
C GLY A 292 13.04 1.18 -5.52
N VAL A 293 12.54 0.55 -6.58
CA VAL A 293 13.35 -0.31 -7.45
C VAL A 293 13.34 0.17 -8.90
N ARG A 294 14.37 -0.20 -9.65
CA ARG A 294 14.50 0.03 -11.09
C ARG A 294 14.94 -1.25 -11.80
N LEU A 295 14.74 -1.32 -13.11
CA LEU A 295 15.20 -2.47 -13.89
C LEU A 295 16.74 -2.48 -13.93
N ARG A 296 17.32 -3.66 -13.76
CA ARG A 296 18.76 -3.88 -13.94
C ARG A 296 19.19 -3.66 -15.39
N ALA A 297 20.49 -3.40 -15.58
CA ALA A 297 21.09 -3.15 -16.89
C ALA A 297 20.72 -4.18 -17.99
N PRO A 298 20.67 -5.51 -17.74
CA PRO A 298 20.27 -6.48 -18.76
C PRO A 298 18.84 -6.29 -19.30
N TYR A 299 17.96 -5.67 -18.52
CA TYR A 299 16.57 -5.41 -18.88
C TYR A 299 16.29 -3.94 -19.21
N ALA A 300 17.33 -3.11 -19.39
CA ALA A 300 17.20 -1.68 -19.67
C ALA A 300 16.39 -1.38 -20.95
N ALA A 301 16.34 -2.32 -21.91
CA ALA A 301 15.49 -2.18 -23.10
C ALA A 301 13.99 -2.11 -22.77
N PHE A 302 13.57 -2.65 -21.63
CA PHE A 302 12.19 -2.63 -21.15
C PHE A 302 11.89 -1.43 -20.23
N ASP A 303 12.86 -0.56 -19.97
CA ASP A 303 12.69 0.59 -19.08
C ASP A 303 12.00 1.75 -19.82
N ALA A 304 10.79 2.11 -19.40
CA ALA A 304 10.05 3.21 -20.02
C ALA A 304 10.67 4.58 -19.73
N GLU A 305 11.31 4.78 -18.56
CA GLU A 305 11.96 6.06 -18.24
C GLU A 305 13.09 6.34 -19.25
N LYS A 306 13.88 5.32 -19.57
CA LYS A 306 14.95 5.41 -20.59
C LYS A 306 14.41 5.56 -22.00
N ARG A 307 13.30 4.90 -22.32
CA ARG A 307 12.72 4.92 -23.68
C ARG A 307 12.09 6.26 -24.02
N PHE A 308 11.39 6.87 -23.08
CA PHE A 308 10.58 8.07 -23.34
C PHE A 308 11.22 9.36 -22.82
N ALA A 309 12.27 9.30 -21.99
CA ALA A 309 12.89 10.47 -21.36
C ALA A 309 11.85 11.32 -20.62
N VAL A 310 11.33 10.76 -19.52
CA VAL A 310 10.26 11.39 -18.74
C VAL A 310 10.70 12.73 -18.12
N PRO A 311 9.77 13.69 -17.94
CA PRO A 311 10.07 14.97 -17.31
C PRO A 311 10.62 14.89 -15.87
N ASP A 312 10.16 13.90 -15.07
CA ASP A 312 10.56 13.71 -13.66
C ASP A 312 10.38 14.98 -12.81
N VAL A 313 9.23 15.65 -13.01
CA VAL A 313 8.93 16.92 -12.32
C VAL A 313 8.54 16.63 -10.88
N LYS A 314 9.23 17.26 -9.92
CA LYS A 314 8.83 17.25 -8.51
C LYS A 314 7.63 18.17 -8.32
N VAL A 315 6.52 17.60 -7.90
CA VAL A 315 5.27 18.32 -7.66
C VAL A 315 4.84 18.10 -6.22
N ALA A 316 4.76 19.18 -5.45
CA ALA A 316 4.25 19.15 -4.09
C ALA A 316 2.73 18.96 -4.08
N ASP A 317 2.22 18.23 -3.09
CA ASP A 317 0.77 18.17 -2.81
C ASP A 317 0.19 19.57 -2.54
N PRO A 318 -1.10 19.79 -2.83
CA PRO A 318 -1.76 21.04 -2.48
C PRO A 318 -1.59 21.33 -1.00
N SER A 319 -1.22 22.56 -0.64
CA SER A 319 -0.97 22.97 0.75
C SER A 319 -2.18 22.83 1.67
N SER A 320 -3.39 22.74 1.11
CA SER A 320 -4.62 22.48 1.87
C SER A 320 -4.85 21.00 2.20
N CYS A 321 -4.20 20.04 1.51
CA CYS A 321 -4.29 18.62 1.88
C CYS A 321 -3.33 18.28 3.02
N ARG A 322 -3.82 17.50 3.98
CA ARG A 322 -3.01 16.89 5.05
C ARG A 322 -2.73 15.41 4.78
N CYS A 323 -2.66 15.04 3.51
CA CYS A 323 -2.54 13.67 3.01
C CYS A 323 -1.34 12.94 3.64
N GLY A 324 -0.19 13.62 3.78
CA GLY A 324 1.01 13.05 4.39
C GLY A 324 0.89 12.81 5.89
N GLU A 325 0.27 13.75 6.61
CA GLU A 325 0.02 13.60 8.05
C GLU A 325 -0.97 12.45 8.35
N VAL A 326 -1.90 12.20 7.43
CA VAL A 326 -2.79 11.03 7.52
C VAL A 326 -2.01 9.73 7.33
N LEU A 327 -1.09 9.67 6.35
CA LEU A 327 -0.29 8.47 6.07
C LEU A 327 0.69 8.12 7.21
N THR A 328 1.20 9.11 7.93
CA THR A 328 2.07 8.90 9.10
C THR A 328 1.29 8.62 10.39
N GLY A 329 -0.02 8.82 10.37
CA GLY A 329 -0.87 8.70 11.55
C GLY A 329 -0.88 9.94 12.46
N ALA A 330 -0.22 11.03 12.07
CA ALA A 330 -0.19 12.27 12.84
C ALA A 330 -1.58 12.93 12.93
N VAL A 331 -2.44 12.74 11.91
CA VAL A 331 -3.82 13.22 11.93
C VAL A 331 -4.80 12.21 11.36
N LYS A 332 -6.06 12.31 11.80
CA LYS A 332 -7.16 11.54 11.21
C LYS A 332 -7.70 12.22 9.94
N PRO A 333 -8.26 11.46 8.98
CA PRO A 333 -8.80 12.04 7.75
C PRO A 333 -9.82 13.17 7.96
N TRP A 334 -10.74 13.04 8.92
CA TRP A 334 -11.74 14.09 9.20
C TRP A 334 -11.15 15.36 9.85
N ALA A 335 -9.89 15.34 10.27
CA ALA A 335 -9.18 16.52 10.73
C ALA A 335 -8.50 17.30 9.57
N CYS A 336 -8.60 16.80 8.34
CA CYS A 336 -8.22 17.54 7.14
C CYS A 336 -9.36 18.47 6.71
N PRO A 337 -9.11 19.77 6.48
CA PRO A 337 -10.16 20.74 6.15
C PRO A 337 -10.86 20.45 4.81
N GLU A 338 -10.18 19.76 3.89
CA GLU A 338 -10.71 19.38 2.59
C GLU A 338 -11.53 18.09 2.62
N PHE A 339 -11.46 17.31 3.70
CA PHE A 339 -12.07 15.99 3.75
C PHE A 339 -13.60 16.07 3.67
N GLY A 340 -14.17 15.44 2.64
CA GLY A 340 -15.61 15.38 2.41
C GLY A 340 -16.24 16.68 1.93
N THR A 341 -15.44 17.73 1.74
CA THR A 341 -15.86 19.04 1.23
C THR A 341 -15.22 19.29 -0.14
N GLY A 342 -14.00 19.81 -0.20
CA GLY A 342 -13.23 20.02 -1.42
C GLY A 342 -12.59 18.74 -1.98
N CYS A 343 -12.35 17.75 -1.12
CA CYS A 343 -11.84 16.43 -1.46
C CYS A 343 -12.91 15.37 -1.23
N THR A 344 -13.47 14.84 -2.31
CA THR A 344 -14.49 13.78 -2.32
C THR A 344 -14.06 12.65 -3.26
N PRO A 345 -14.69 11.47 -3.20
CA PRO A 345 -14.43 10.42 -4.19
C PRO A 345 -14.65 10.90 -5.62
N GLU A 346 -15.57 11.81 -5.90
CA GLU A 346 -15.85 12.40 -7.21
C GLU A 346 -14.78 13.41 -7.64
N THR A 347 -14.37 14.28 -6.71
CA THR A 347 -13.34 15.31 -6.91
C THR A 347 -12.18 15.13 -5.93
N PRO A 348 -11.32 14.11 -6.12
CA PRO A 348 -10.25 13.80 -5.19
C PRO A 348 -9.07 14.76 -5.35
N LEU A 349 -8.60 15.33 -4.25
CA LEU A 349 -7.38 16.15 -4.22
C LEU A 349 -6.10 15.30 -4.08
N GLY A 350 -6.22 14.02 -3.71
CA GLY A 350 -5.08 13.13 -3.51
C GLY A 350 -5.49 11.66 -3.55
N ALA A 351 -4.50 10.76 -3.69
CA ALA A 351 -4.77 9.34 -3.91
C ALA A 351 -5.43 8.63 -2.72
N LEU A 352 -5.32 9.17 -1.50
CA LEU A 352 -5.98 8.60 -0.31
C LEU A 352 -7.52 8.61 -0.43
N MET A 353 -8.09 9.52 -1.21
CA MET A 353 -9.54 9.59 -1.47
C MET A 353 -9.94 8.79 -2.73
N VAL A 354 -8.96 8.35 -3.53
CA VAL A 354 -9.17 7.60 -4.77
C VAL A 354 -9.14 6.09 -4.54
N SER A 355 -8.10 5.64 -3.84
CA SER A 355 -7.84 4.21 -3.67
C SER A 355 -8.89 3.56 -2.77
N SER A 356 -9.38 2.38 -3.15
CA SER A 356 -10.22 1.55 -2.26
C SER A 356 -9.50 1.07 -1.00
N GLU A 357 -8.17 1.16 -1.02
CA GLU A 357 -7.25 0.88 0.07
C GLU A 357 -6.79 2.15 0.81
N GLY A 358 -7.29 3.33 0.39
CA GLY A 358 -6.95 4.61 0.99
C GLY A 358 -7.76 4.90 2.25
N SER A 359 -7.09 5.39 3.29
CA SER A 359 -7.73 5.72 4.56
C SER A 359 -8.81 6.79 4.41
N CYS A 360 -8.58 7.86 3.64
CA CYS A 360 -9.60 8.88 3.43
C CYS A 360 -10.84 8.32 2.71
N ALA A 361 -10.67 7.54 1.65
CA ALA A 361 -11.78 6.91 0.95
C ALA A 361 -12.57 5.98 1.89
N ALA A 362 -11.87 5.19 2.71
CA ALA A 362 -12.51 4.29 3.66
C ALA A 362 -13.30 5.05 4.74
N TYR A 363 -12.74 6.12 5.33
CA TYR A 363 -13.47 6.96 6.27
C TYR A 363 -14.64 7.71 5.61
N TYR A 364 -14.52 8.11 4.33
CA TYR A 364 -15.64 8.75 3.64
C TYR A 364 -16.79 7.76 3.39
N GLN A 365 -16.46 6.54 2.96
CA GLN A 365 -17.44 5.51 2.63
C GLN A 365 -18.10 4.89 3.87
N TYR A 366 -17.33 4.64 4.92
CA TYR A 366 -17.76 3.86 6.09
C TYR A 366 -17.83 4.68 7.39
N GLY A 367 -17.18 5.86 7.43
CA GLY A 367 -17.06 6.69 8.63
C GLY A 367 -18.30 7.49 9.01
N GLY A 368 -19.43 7.30 8.31
CA GLY A 368 -20.75 7.86 8.64
C GLY A 368 -21.26 7.55 10.07
N VAL A 369 -20.49 6.81 10.88
CA VAL A 369 -20.75 6.53 12.30
C VAL A 369 -20.12 7.57 13.25
N ARG A 370 -19.24 8.47 12.78
CA ARG A 370 -18.63 9.53 13.63
C ARG A 370 -18.99 10.97 13.22
N GLY A 371 -19.77 11.15 12.15
CA GLY A 371 -20.09 12.46 11.57
C GLY A 371 -21.20 13.26 12.28
N GLU A 372 -21.91 12.69 13.25
CA GLU A 372 -22.91 13.40 14.05
C GLU A 372 -22.78 13.03 15.53
N ALA A 373 -21.89 13.74 16.22
CA ALA A 373 -22.08 14.07 17.61
C ALA A 373 -21.92 15.59 17.72
N ALA A 374 -23.07 16.27 17.61
CA ALA A 374 -23.26 17.62 18.10
C ALA A 374 -23.10 17.68 19.62
#